data_AF-A0A535VC75-F1
#
_entry.id   AF-A0A535VC75-F1
#
_cell.length_a   1.000
_cell.length_b   1.000
_cell.length_c   1.000
_cell.angle_alpha   90.00
_cell.angle_beta   90.00
_cell.angle_gamma   90.00
#
_symmetry.space_group_name_H-M   'P 1'
#
loop_
_entity.id
_entity.type
_entity.pdbx_description
1 polymer ?
#
loop_
_entity_poly.entity_id
_entity_poly.type
_entity_poly.pdbx_seq_one_letter_code
_entity_poly.pdbx_strand_id
1 'polypeptide(L)'
;MRPSELSRKLKIGPGDRCLVFNPPVGYLERLQPLPEGASAGSGNGAGAADVVQLFVGGRAELEQGFAAGYGALKPGGVLWVTYPTAGSGVATDLSRNHGWGVLHGAGLSATDELSLDGSWEALRFQPSAQVEGSAIPGADMLPVGREASPVFRSVRVIARALFRLLFRFDVRGQARIPNSAYVLIGNHLGWMDAISLLLLFPPEPRIHYLADPTSMMKNRPLWALVRAAGGIVPVDRRQRGNTLLFRHVQRCLEKGGVVAVFPEGDFGPGEGQLLPFKKGFAHFAVAAGVPVVPVALAGMKEIWVGKRLFVRIGDAIPTTGKTVDDVHRLGQDAVTALLPLYHEPTGRKPLRRWLTGLF
;
A
#
# COMPACT_ATOMS: atom_id res chain seq x y z
N MET A 1 -41.26 -5.53 -21.74
CA MET A 1 -40.25 -4.97 -22.68
C MET A 1 -38.87 -5.44 -22.24
N ARG A 2 -37.89 -5.59 -23.15
CA ARG A 2 -36.51 -5.91 -22.74
C ARG A 2 -35.91 -4.68 -22.03
N PRO A 3 -35.28 -4.83 -20.84
CA PRO A 3 -34.65 -3.72 -20.14
C PRO A 3 -33.54 -3.07 -20.97
N SER A 4 -33.31 -1.79 -20.73
CA SER A 4 -32.21 -1.05 -21.35
C SER A 4 -30.86 -1.69 -21.02
N GLU A 5 -29.89 -1.56 -21.92
CA GLU A 5 -28.54 -2.06 -21.68
C GLU A 5 -27.92 -1.39 -20.43
N LEU A 6 -28.21 -0.10 -20.23
CA LEU A 6 -27.70 0.70 -19.13
C LEU A 6 -28.24 0.22 -17.77
N SER A 7 -29.55 -0.01 -17.66
CA SER A 7 -30.16 -0.52 -16.42
C SER A 7 -29.60 -1.89 -16.03
N ARG A 8 -29.40 -2.77 -17.01
CA ARG A 8 -28.77 -4.08 -16.79
C ARG A 8 -27.31 -3.96 -16.33
N LYS A 9 -26.52 -3.08 -16.95
CA LYS A 9 -25.11 -2.87 -16.56
C LYS A 9 -24.98 -2.27 -15.15
N LEU A 10 -25.93 -1.43 -14.75
CA LEU A 10 -26.03 -0.90 -13.38
C LEU A 10 -26.57 -1.92 -12.36
N LYS A 11 -26.89 -3.14 -12.80
CA LYS A 11 -27.43 -4.23 -11.98
C LYS A 11 -28.77 -3.91 -11.34
N ILE A 12 -29.61 -3.15 -12.04
CA ILE A 12 -31.01 -2.95 -11.64
C ILE A 12 -31.77 -4.22 -12.00
N GLY A 13 -32.35 -4.88 -11.00
CA GLY A 13 -33.17 -6.08 -11.10
C GLY A 13 -34.68 -5.79 -11.14
N PRO A 14 -35.53 -6.82 -11.39
CA PRO A 14 -36.98 -6.69 -11.31
C PRO A 14 -37.43 -6.25 -9.91
N GLY A 15 -38.34 -5.28 -9.82
CA GLY A 15 -38.83 -4.75 -8.54
C GLY A 15 -37.88 -3.79 -7.82
N ASP A 16 -36.65 -3.60 -8.30
CA ASP A 16 -35.66 -2.75 -7.62
C ASP A 16 -36.06 -1.28 -7.65
N ARG A 17 -35.77 -0.59 -6.54
CA ARG A 17 -35.82 0.87 -6.47
C ARG A 17 -34.43 1.45 -6.66
N CYS A 18 -34.23 2.17 -7.76
CA CYS A 18 -33.00 2.88 -8.09
C CYS A 18 -33.13 4.38 -7.78
N LEU A 19 -32.20 4.93 -6.99
CA LEU A 19 -32.10 6.37 -6.72
C LEU A 19 -30.81 6.93 -7.34
N VAL A 20 -30.96 7.96 -8.18
CA VAL A 20 -29.84 8.64 -8.82
C VAL A 20 -29.71 10.05 -8.27
N PHE A 21 -28.58 10.36 -7.64
CA PHE A 21 -28.29 11.67 -7.07
C PHE A 21 -27.52 12.51 -8.09
N ASN A 22 -27.95 13.76 -8.24
CA ASN A 22 -27.39 14.75 -9.17
C ASN A 22 -27.28 14.27 -10.64
N PRO A 23 -28.29 13.56 -11.21
CA PRO A 23 -28.19 13.06 -12.58
C PRO A 23 -28.02 14.20 -13.58
N PRO A 24 -27.22 14.02 -14.65
CA PRO A 24 -27.22 14.96 -15.76
C PRO A 24 -28.58 14.95 -16.46
N VAL A 25 -28.92 16.06 -17.11
CA VAL A 25 -30.20 16.24 -17.82
C VAL A 25 -30.39 15.09 -18.82
N GLY A 26 -31.57 14.46 -18.80
CA GLY A 26 -31.91 13.36 -19.71
C GLY A 26 -31.40 11.98 -19.26
N TYR A 27 -30.72 11.85 -18.12
CA TYR A 27 -30.15 10.57 -17.70
C TYR A 27 -31.20 9.54 -17.28
N LEU A 28 -32.25 9.96 -16.57
CA LEU A 28 -33.30 9.04 -16.10
C LEU A 28 -34.10 8.46 -17.27
N GLU A 29 -34.29 9.24 -18.34
CA GLU A 29 -34.90 8.80 -19.58
C GLU A 29 -34.02 7.75 -20.29
N ARG A 30 -32.69 7.91 -20.25
CA ARG A 30 -31.73 6.94 -20.80
C ARG A 30 -31.71 5.60 -20.06
N LEU A 31 -32.16 5.56 -18.80
CA LEU A 31 -32.30 4.31 -18.05
C LEU A 31 -33.50 3.47 -18.54
N GLN A 32 -34.47 4.08 -19.21
CA GLN A 32 -35.65 3.39 -19.70
C GLN A 32 -35.37 2.57 -20.98
N PRO A 33 -36.10 1.47 -21.20
CA PRO A 33 -37.07 0.84 -20.30
C PRO A 33 -36.38 0.11 -19.13
N LEU A 34 -36.99 0.16 -17.93
CA LEU A 34 -36.50 -0.58 -16.76
C LEU A 34 -36.96 -2.05 -16.75
N PRO A 35 -36.33 -2.91 -15.93
CA PRO A 35 -36.86 -4.23 -15.60
C PRO A 35 -38.28 -4.18 -15.04
N GLU A 36 -38.99 -5.29 -15.15
CA GLU A 36 -40.38 -5.39 -14.70
C GLU A 36 -40.51 -5.04 -13.21
N GLY A 37 -41.46 -4.14 -12.89
CA GLY A 37 -41.69 -3.66 -11.53
C GLY A 37 -40.60 -2.75 -10.95
N ALA A 38 -39.49 -2.51 -11.66
CA ALA A 38 -38.42 -1.63 -11.19
C ALA A 38 -38.77 -0.15 -11.37
N SER A 39 -38.20 0.71 -10.53
CA SER A 39 -38.39 2.16 -10.59
C SER A 39 -37.04 2.88 -10.51
N ALA A 40 -36.91 4.01 -11.22
CA ALA A 40 -35.74 4.88 -11.14
C ALA A 40 -36.20 6.33 -10.98
N GLY A 41 -35.56 7.06 -10.07
CA GLY A 41 -35.87 8.47 -9.83
C GLY A 41 -34.72 9.23 -9.21
N SER A 42 -34.85 10.55 -9.17
CA SER A 42 -33.86 11.42 -8.53
C SER A 42 -33.85 11.21 -7.01
N GLY A 43 -32.66 11.07 -6.43
CA GLY A 43 -32.46 10.99 -4.98
C GLY A 43 -32.42 12.37 -4.35
N ASN A 44 -33.22 12.58 -3.30
CA ASN A 44 -33.26 13.86 -2.55
C ASN A 44 -33.16 13.67 -1.02
N GLY A 45 -32.81 12.46 -0.55
CA GLY A 45 -32.69 12.17 0.88
C GLY A 45 -32.91 10.69 1.21
N ALA A 46 -33.15 10.42 2.50
CA ALA A 46 -33.30 9.08 3.04
C ALA A 46 -34.41 8.27 2.35
N GLY A 47 -34.12 7.01 2.09
CA GLY A 47 -35.03 6.05 1.47
C GLY A 47 -34.41 4.66 1.50
N ALA A 48 -35.20 3.61 1.26
CA ALA A 48 -34.68 2.26 1.14
C ALA A 48 -34.57 1.93 -0.36
N ALA A 49 -33.43 2.23 -0.97
CA ALA A 49 -33.14 1.91 -2.37
C ALA A 49 -32.28 0.65 -2.48
N ASP A 50 -32.56 -0.15 -3.51
CA ASP A 50 -31.80 -1.36 -3.86
C ASP A 50 -30.54 -0.98 -4.65
N VAL A 51 -30.63 0.09 -5.45
CA VAL A 51 -29.52 0.66 -6.22
C VAL A 51 -29.43 2.16 -5.95
N VAL A 52 -28.24 2.65 -5.62
CA VAL A 52 -27.94 4.08 -5.52
C VAL A 52 -26.84 4.42 -6.49
N GLN A 53 -27.00 5.52 -7.23
CA GLN A 53 -25.97 6.08 -8.09
C GLN A 53 -25.72 7.54 -7.74
N LEU A 54 -24.47 7.90 -7.49
CA LEU A 54 -24.05 9.27 -7.14
C LEU A 54 -23.29 9.88 -8.31
N PHE A 55 -23.81 10.94 -8.94
CA PHE A 55 -23.04 11.76 -9.87
C PHE A 55 -22.29 12.85 -9.10
N VAL A 56 -20.98 12.92 -9.33
CA VAL A 56 -20.07 13.84 -8.65
C VAL A 56 -19.07 14.41 -9.64
N GLY A 57 -18.86 15.73 -9.63
CA GLY A 57 -17.84 16.40 -10.44
C GLY A 57 -16.43 16.23 -9.88
N GLY A 58 -16.28 16.01 -8.56
CA GLY A 58 -14.99 15.90 -7.89
C GLY A 58 -15.11 15.41 -6.45
N ARG A 59 -13.98 15.32 -5.74
CA ARG A 59 -13.91 14.85 -4.34
C ARG A 59 -14.78 15.65 -3.38
N ALA A 60 -14.82 16.97 -3.53
CA ALA A 60 -15.61 17.83 -2.64
C ALA A 60 -17.11 17.52 -2.72
N GLU A 61 -17.65 17.33 -3.93
CA GLU A 61 -19.05 16.95 -4.13
C GLU A 61 -19.32 15.52 -3.64
N LEU A 62 -18.36 14.62 -3.82
CA LEU A 62 -18.45 13.26 -3.29
C LEU A 62 -18.52 13.25 -1.76
N GLU A 63 -17.67 14.01 -1.07
CA GLU A 63 -17.70 14.13 0.39
C GLU A 63 -19.03 14.71 0.90
N GLN A 64 -19.60 15.67 0.18
CA GLN A 64 -20.90 16.27 0.52
C GLN A 64 -22.07 15.32 0.26
N GLY A 65 -22.07 14.60 -0.86
CA GLY A 65 -23.18 13.75 -1.29
C GLY A 65 -23.15 12.32 -0.73
N PHE A 66 -21.99 11.83 -0.28
CA PHE A 66 -21.82 10.43 0.13
C PHE A 66 -22.74 10.03 1.28
N ALA A 67 -22.89 10.87 2.31
CA ALA A 67 -23.73 10.55 3.46
C ALA A 67 -25.20 10.34 3.07
N ALA A 68 -25.74 11.21 2.20
CA ALA A 68 -27.12 11.11 1.75
C ALA A 68 -27.34 9.91 0.81
N GLY A 69 -26.45 9.69 -0.15
CA GLY A 69 -26.55 8.55 -1.07
C GLY A 69 -26.38 7.21 -0.36
N TYR A 70 -25.33 7.08 0.44
CA TYR A 70 -25.05 5.83 1.17
C TYR A 70 -26.12 5.55 2.23
N GLY A 71 -26.64 6.58 2.90
CA GLY A 71 -27.75 6.45 3.85
C GLY A 71 -29.08 6.03 3.20
N ALA A 72 -29.24 6.21 1.89
CA ALA A 72 -30.41 5.76 1.14
C ALA A 72 -30.31 4.31 0.63
N LEU A 73 -29.16 3.67 0.82
CA LEU A 73 -28.91 2.32 0.32
C LEU A 73 -29.34 1.27 1.36
N LYS A 74 -30.12 0.28 0.93
CA LYS A 74 -30.44 -0.89 1.78
C LYS A 74 -29.17 -1.70 2.09
N PRO A 75 -29.13 -2.43 3.23
CA PRO A 75 -28.09 -3.42 3.47
C PRO A 75 -27.99 -4.41 2.30
N GLY A 76 -26.80 -4.55 1.72
CA GLY A 76 -26.56 -5.42 0.55
C GLY A 76 -26.94 -4.80 -0.80
N GLY A 77 -27.41 -3.55 -0.82
CA GLY A 77 -27.70 -2.81 -2.05
C GLY A 77 -26.46 -2.48 -2.89
N VAL A 78 -26.70 -2.02 -4.11
CA VAL A 78 -25.65 -1.67 -5.09
C VAL A 78 -25.37 -0.17 -5.06
N LEU A 79 -24.14 0.22 -4.72
CA LEU A 79 -23.68 1.62 -4.82
C LEU A 79 -22.84 1.82 -6.08
N TRP A 80 -23.20 2.81 -6.88
CA TRP A 80 -22.40 3.35 -7.98
C TRP A 80 -22.01 4.79 -7.68
N VAL A 81 -20.76 5.14 -7.97
CA VAL A 81 -20.30 6.55 -7.99
C VAL A 81 -19.84 6.85 -9.41
N THR A 82 -20.40 7.90 -9.98
CA THR A 82 -20.23 8.32 -11.36
C THR A 82 -19.49 9.65 -11.42
N TYR A 83 -18.42 9.70 -12.19
CA TYR A 83 -17.49 10.82 -12.26
C TYR A 83 -17.10 11.13 -13.72
N PRO A 84 -16.66 12.36 -14.03
CA PRO A 84 -16.33 12.72 -15.40
C PRO A 84 -15.12 11.94 -15.92
N THR A 85 -15.16 11.54 -17.19
CA THR A 85 -14.03 10.90 -17.86
C THR A 85 -12.93 11.91 -18.19
N ALA A 86 -11.69 11.41 -18.29
CA ALA A 86 -10.58 12.21 -18.80
C ALA A 86 -10.86 12.60 -20.26
N GLY A 87 -10.99 13.90 -20.53
CA GLY A 87 -11.32 14.43 -21.86
C GLY A 87 -12.80 14.82 -22.05
N SER A 88 -13.66 14.65 -21.04
CA SER A 88 -15.06 15.14 -21.04
C SER A 88 -15.20 16.67 -21.07
N GLY A 89 -14.11 17.41 -20.88
CA GLY A 89 -14.11 18.87 -20.73
C GLY A 89 -14.51 19.34 -19.32
N VAL A 90 -14.93 18.43 -18.43
CA VAL A 90 -15.21 18.74 -17.02
C VAL A 90 -13.95 18.50 -16.20
N ALA A 91 -13.49 19.54 -15.49
CA ALA A 91 -12.36 19.41 -14.57
C ALA A 91 -12.77 18.54 -13.38
N THR A 92 -12.04 17.43 -13.17
CA THR A 92 -12.27 16.53 -12.06
C THR A 92 -10.95 16.11 -11.42
N ASP A 93 -10.95 15.90 -10.11
CA ASP A 93 -9.86 15.31 -9.35
C ASP A 93 -10.13 13.86 -8.94
N LEU A 94 -11.17 13.26 -9.53
CA LEU A 94 -11.50 11.85 -9.44
C LEU A 94 -10.94 11.09 -10.64
N SER A 95 -10.60 9.83 -10.42
CA SER A 95 -10.20 8.92 -11.48
C SER A 95 -10.52 7.51 -11.03
N ARG A 96 -10.50 6.53 -11.95
CA ARG A 96 -10.67 5.11 -11.61
C ARG A 96 -9.99 4.68 -10.31
N ASN A 97 -8.76 5.17 -10.07
CA ASN A 97 -7.93 4.78 -8.94
C ASN A 97 -7.72 5.88 -7.89
N HIS A 98 -8.38 7.04 -8.02
CA HIS A 98 -8.11 8.21 -7.17
C HIS A 98 -9.38 8.91 -6.70
N GLY A 99 -9.31 9.41 -5.46
CA GLY A 99 -10.31 10.31 -4.89
C GLY A 99 -11.47 9.65 -4.16
N TRP A 100 -11.34 8.36 -3.86
CA TRP A 100 -12.35 7.56 -3.16
C TRP A 100 -12.20 7.52 -1.63
N GLY A 101 -11.45 8.46 -1.05
CA GLY A 101 -11.06 8.44 0.37
C GLY A 101 -12.24 8.33 1.34
N VAL A 102 -13.35 9.03 1.05
CA VAL A 102 -14.57 8.96 1.87
C VAL A 102 -15.24 7.57 1.82
N LEU A 103 -15.23 6.91 0.65
CA LEU A 103 -15.77 5.56 0.48
C LEU A 103 -14.88 4.51 1.16
N HIS A 104 -13.56 4.65 1.03
CA HIS A 104 -12.60 3.77 1.70
C HIS A 104 -12.64 3.92 3.22
N GLY A 105 -12.78 5.15 3.73
CA GLY A 105 -12.99 5.42 5.15
C GLY A 105 -14.26 4.78 5.71
N ALA A 106 -15.29 4.62 4.87
CA ALA A 106 -16.52 3.89 5.20
C ALA A 106 -16.41 2.36 5.03
N GLY A 107 -15.23 1.82 4.70
CA GLY A 107 -15.01 0.39 4.52
C GLY A 107 -15.58 -0.17 3.20
N LEU A 108 -15.62 0.65 2.15
CA LEU A 108 -16.04 0.27 0.81
C LEU A 108 -14.86 0.14 -0.16
N SER A 109 -14.92 -0.84 -1.05
CA SER A 109 -13.96 -1.08 -2.13
C SER A 109 -14.66 -1.04 -3.49
N ALA A 110 -13.97 -0.49 -4.49
CA ALA A 110 -14.44 -0.53 -5.87
C ALA A 110 -14.36 -1.96 -6.43
N THR A 111 -15.38 -2.42 -7.16
CA THR A 111 -15.45 -3.80 -7.69
C THR A 111 -15.68 -3.90 -9.18
N ASP A 112 -16.49 -3.02 -9.74
CA ASP A 112 -16.87 -3.04 -11.15
C ASP A 112 -16.74 -1.63 -11.72
N GLU A 113 -16.48 -1.53 -13.01
CA GLU A 113 -16.36 -0.28 -13.74
C GLU A 113 -17.30 -0.30 -14.95
N LEU A 114 -17.88 0.86 -15.25
CA LEU A 114 -18.84 1.05 -16.32
C LEU A 114 -18.63 2.42 -16.96
N SER A 115 -18.27 2.46 -18.24
CA SER A 115 -18.42 3.69 -19.04
C SER A 115 -19.90 3.87 -19.40
N LEU A 116 -20.50 4.99 -18.99
CA LEU A 116 -21.89 5.32 -19.31
C LEU A 116 -22.00 5.96 -20.70
N ASP A 117 -21.02 6.80 -21.03
CA ASP A 117 -20.83 7.46 -22.32
C ASP A 117 -19.41 8.07 -22.38
N GLY A 118 -19.15 8.91 -23.38
CA GLY A 118 -17.86 9.60 -23.53
C GLY A 118 -17.58 10.69 -22.49
N SER A 119 -18.54 11.04 -21.63
CA SER A 119 -18.41 12.07 -20.59
C SER A 119 -18.35 11.50 -19.18
N TRP A 120 -18.93 10.32 -18.92
CA TRP A 120 -19.08 9.77 -17.58
C TRP A 120 -18.64 8.31 -17.45
N GLU A 121 -17.86 8.05 -16.41
CA GLU A 121 -17.47 6.73 -15.91
C GLU A 121 -18.12 6.47 -14.55
N ALA A 122 -18.46 5.21 -14.27
CA ALA A 122 -19.05 4.79 -13.01
C ALA A 122 -18.27 3.63 -12.41
N LEU A 123 -17.99 3.73 -11.11
CA LEU A 123 -17.43 2.64 -10.32
C LEU A 123 -18.46 2.13 -9.32
N ARG A 124 -18.56 0.82 -9.21
CA ARG A 124 -19.38 0.16 -8.21
C ARG A 124 -18.57 -0.04 -6.94
N PHE A 125 -19.18 0.24 -5.80
CA PHE A 125 -18.59 0.04 -4.49
C PHE A 125 -19.36 -0.99 -3.66
N GLN A 126 -18.63 -1.83 -2.94
CA GLN A 126 -19.17 -2.84 -2.02
C GLN A 126 -18.40 -2.84 -0.70
N PRO A 127 -18.98 -3.34 0.41
CA PRO A 127 -18.25 -3.54 1.65
C PRO A 127 -16.98 -4.35 1.42
N SER A 128 -15.82 -3.82 1.80
CA SER A 128 -14.52 -4.44 1.55
C SER A 128 -14.41 -5.87 2.10
N ALA A 129 -15.18 -6.18 3.16
CA ALA A 129 -15.26 -7.52 3.73
C ALA A 129 -15.88 -8.58 2.80
N GLN A 130 -16.66 -8.15 1.79
CA GLN A 130 -17.39 -9.02 0.86
C GLN A 130 -16.70 -9.16 -0.51
N VAL A 131 -15.63 -8.38 -0.76
CA VAL A 131 -14.93 -8.41 -2.05
C VAL A 131 -13.74 -9.37 -1.96
N GLU A 132 -13.94 -10.60 -2.46
CA GLU A 132 -12.87 -11.59 -2.64
C GLU A 132 -11.74 -11.00 -3.51
N GLY A 133 -10.53 -10.90 -2.96
CA GLY A 133 -9.36 -10.40 -3.69
C GLY A 133 -9.10 -8.89 -3.60
N SER A 134 -9.92 -8.07 -2.94
CA SER A 134 -9.65 -6.62 -2.73
C SER A 134 -8.63 -6.30 -1.62
N ALA A 135 -7.80 -7.27 -1.29
CA ALA A 135 -6.90 -7.27 -0.15
C ALA A 135 -5.55 -6.58 -0.44
N ILE A 136 -5.59 -5.36 -0.98
CA ILE A 136 -4.48 -4.42 -0.83
C ILE A 136 -5.13 -3.12 -0.38
N PRO A 137 -5.05 -2.75 0.91
CA PRO A 137 -5.50 -1.44 1.36
C PRO A 137 -4.92 -0.37 0.44
N GLY A 138 -5.71 0.64 0.08
CA GLY A 138 -5.17 1.81 -0.59
C GLY A 138 -3.94 2.31 0.18
N ALA A 139 -2.89 2.72 -0.54
CA ALA A 139 -1.63 3.14 0.10
C ALA A 139 -1.86 4.22 1.16
N ASP A 140 -2.89 5.05 1.00
CA ASP A 140 -3.38 6.06 1.94
C ASP A 140 -3.94 5.54 3.27
N MET A 141 -4.25 4.25 3.41
CA MET A 141 -4.86 3.66 4.62
C MET A 141 -3.89 3.38 5.77
N LEU A 142 -2.57 3.46 5.56
CA LEU A 142 -1.58 3.17 6.60
C LEU A 142 -0.87 4.45 7.07
N PRO A 143 -0.83 4.72 8.39
CA PRO A 143 -0.28 5.96 8.92
C PRO A 143 1.24 6.03 8.69
N VAL A 144 1.64 6.85 7.72
CA VAL A 144 3.04 7.21 7.44
C VAL A 144 3.43 8.52 8.12
N GLY A 145 4.66 8.54 8.60
CA GLY A 145 5.24 9.70 9.27
C GLY A 145 6.49 9.33 10.05
N ARG A 146 7.08 10.36 10.65
CA ARG A 146 8.30 10.28 11.45
C ARG A 146 8.14 9.48 12.73
N GLU A 147 7.02 9.67 13.43
CA GLU A 147 6.84 9.18 14.81
C GLU A 147 6.37 7.73 14.87
N ALA A 148 6.93 6.98 15.82
CA ALA A 148 6.41 5.67 16.19
C ALA A 148 5.17 5.77 17.07
N SER A 149 4.14 4.99 16.72
CA SER A 149 2.96 4.83 17.57
C SER A 149 3.32 4.17 18.92
N PRO A 150 2.57 4.43 19.99
CA PRO A 150 2.77 3.75 21.27
C PRO A 150 2.74 2.23 21.15
N VAL A 151 1.83 1.70 20.31
CA VAL A 151 1.73 0.26 20.03
C VAL A 151 3.00 -0.27 19.38
N PHE A 152 3.54 0.41 18.36
CA PHE A 152 4.80 0.02 17.72
C PHE A 152 5.95 0.00 18.73
N ARG A 153 6.06 1.02 19.59
CA ARG A 153 7.11 1.10 20.61
C ARG A 153 7.06 -0.11 21.56
N SER A 154 5.87 -0.44 22.06
CA SER A 154 5.67 -1.58 22.97
C SER A 154 6.02 -2.92 22.30
N VAL A 155 5.51 -3.15 21.09
CA VAL A 155 5.82 -4.37 20.31
C VAL A 155 7.32 -4.47 20.04
N ARG A 156 7.97 -3.37 19.65
CA ARG A 156 9.41 -3.32 19.36
C ARG A 156 10.25 -3.64 20.59
N VAL A 157 9.90 -3.14 21.78
CA VAL A 157 10.63 -3.44 23.03
C VAL A 157 10.59 -4.94 23.34
N ILE A 158 9.39 -5.54 23.30
CA ILE A 158 9.19 -6.97 23.58
C ILE A 158 9.92 -7.82 22.54
N ALA A 159 9.72 -7.52 21.25
CA ALA A 159 10.34 -8.26 20.16
C ALA A 159 11.88 -8.14 20.19
N ARG A 160 12.43 -6.96 20.51
CA ARG A 160 13.89 -6.77 20.64
C ARG A 160 14.48 -7.57 21.80
N ALA A 161 13.77 -7.69 22.93
CA ALA A 161 14.20 -8.53 24.04
C ALA A 161 14.22 -10.01 23.65
N LEU A 162 13.14 -10.50 23.03
CA LEU A 162 13.03 -11.87 22.53
C LEU A 162 14.13 -12.19 21.50
N PHE A 163 14.37 -11.29 20.54
CA PHE A 163 15.36 -11.51 19.48
C PHE A 163 16.79 -11.49 20.02
N ARG A 164 17.09 -10.70 21.06
CA ARG A 164 18.40 -10.74 21.74
C ARG A 164 18.63 -12.03 22.53
N LEU A 165 17.55 -12.69 22.99
CA LEU A 165 17.64 -14.01 23.60
C LEU A 165 17.89 -15.09 22.54
N LEU A 166 17.23 -14.98 21.39
CA LEU A 166 17.32 -15.98 20.31
C LEU A 166 18.55 -15.81 19.43
N PHE A 167 19.08 -14.60 19.22
CA PHE A 167 20.11 -14.31 18.23
C PHE A 167 21.18 -13.34 18.76
N ARG A 168 22.38 -13.42 18.18
CA ARG A 168 23.51 -12.53 18.49
C ARG A 168 23.68 -11.51 17.37
N PHE A 169 23.24 -10.27 17.57
CA PHE A 169 23.39 -9.22 16.56
C PHE A 169 24.76 -8.56 16.64
N ASP A 170 25.50 -8.57 15.52
CA ASP A 170 26.68 -7.74 15.30
C ASP A 170 26.29 -6.57 14.39
N VAL A 171 26.03 -5.41 15.01
CA VAL A 171 25.59 -4.20 14.31
C VAL A 171 26.72 -3.19 14.29
N ARG A 172 27.07 -2.70 13.09
CA ARG A 172 28.08 -1.64 12.89
C ARG A 172 27.48 -0.49 12.10
N GLY A 173 27.98 0.73 12.38
CA GLY A 173 27.56 1.94 11.67
C GLY A 173 26.29 2.60 12.19
N GLN A 174 25.80 2.26 13.40
CA GLN A 174 24.59 2.89 13.96
C GLN A 174 24.68 4.42 14.05
N ALA A 175 25.86 4.97 14.31
CA ALA A 175 26.08 6.41 14.36
C ALA A 175 25.93 7.12 12.98
N ARG A 176 25.89 6.36 11.88
CA ARG A 176 25.72 6.88 10.52
C ARG A 176 24.26 7.08 10.13
N ILE A 177 23.32 6.61 10.97
CA ILE A 177 21.89 6.71 10.70
C ILE A 177 21.47 8.19 10.82
N PRO A 178 20.94 8.81 9.76
CA PRO A 178 20.49 10.19 9.82
C PRO A 178 19.28 10.34 10.76
N ASN A 179 19.19 11.50 11.41
CA ASN A 179 18.00 11.86 12.18
C ASN A 179 16.91 12.52 11.29
N SER A 180 17.14 12.69 9.99
CA SER A 180 16.19 13.22 8.99
C SER A 180 15.51 12.11 8.20
N ALA A 181 14.56 12.42 7.31
CA ALA A 181 14.07 11.44 6.34
C ALA A 181 15.21 10.92 5.44
N TYR A 182 15.13 9.66 5.04
CA TYR A 182 16.05 9.01 4.12
C TYR A 182 15.40 7.79 3.46
N VAL A 183 16.00 7.33 2.36
CA VAL A 183 15.66 6.04 1.74
C VAL A 183 16.66 5.00 2.23
N LEU A 184 16.17 3.92 2.84
CA LEU A 184 16.99 2.80 3.32
C LEU A 184 17.03 1.72 2.25
N ILE A 185 18.23 1.29 1.85
CA ILE A 185 18.41 0.17 0.92
C ILE A 185 19.28 -0.92 1.53
N GLY A 186 19.05 -2.16 1.13
CA GLY A 186 19.94 -3.26 1.46
C GLY A 186 19.66 -4.52 0.66
N ASN A 187 20.50 -5.52 0.84
CA ASN A 187 20.28 -6.82 0.22
C ASN A 187 19.12 -7.57 0.88
N HIS A 188 18.54 -8.53 0.15
CA HIS A 188 17.34 -9.26 0.60
C HIS A 188 17.56 -10.76 0.59
N LEU A 189 17.57 -11.40 1.75
CA LEU A 189 17.75 -12.85 1.95
C LEU A 189 16.45 -13.54 2.38
N GLY A 190 15.56 -12.84 3.10
CA GLY A 190 14.31 -13.36 3.66
C GLY A 190 13.51 -12.33 4.47
N TRP A 191 12.47 -12.76 5.18
CA TRP A 191 11.66 -11.86 6.01
C TRP A 191 12.39 -11.36 7.26
N MET A 192 13.40 -12.11 7.72
CA MET A 192 14.24 -11.72 8.86
C MET A 192 14.94 -10.37 8.64
N ASP A 193 15.21 -9.99 7.39
CA ASP A 193 15.85 -8.74 7.03
C ASP A 193 15.03 -7.54 7.50
N ALA A 194 13.75 -7.49 7.08
CA ALA A 194 12.84 -6.40 7.39
C ALA A 194 12.60 -6.31 8.91
N ILE A 195 12.45 -7.45 9.57
CA ILE A 195 12.25 -7.52 11.02
C ILE A 195 13.50 -7.02 11.76
N SER A 196 14.68 -7.46 11.35
CA SER A 196 15.95 -7.03 11.97
C SER A 196 16.13 -5.53 11.87
N LEU A 197 15.86 -4.95 10.71
CA LEU A 197 15.94 -3.50 10.51
C LEU A 197 14.94 -2.75 11.40
N LEU A 198 13.67 -3.16 11.49
CA LEU A 198 12.68 -2.55 12.41
C LEU A 198 13.10 -2.59 13.88
N LEU A 199 13.75 -3.67 14.32
CA LEU A 199 14.16 -3.86 15.72
C LEU A 199 15.45 -3.11 16.07
N LEU A 200 16.38 -3.03 15.11
CA LEU A 200 17.75 -2.55 15.36
C LEU A 200 17.93 -1.06 15.04
N PHE A 201 17.22 -0.52 14.05
CA PHE A 201 17.24 0.91 13.75
C PHE A 201 16.50 1.72 14.83
N PRO A 202 16.77 3.03 14.96
CA PRO A 202 16.03 3.94 15.83
C PRO A 202 14.51 3.86 15.61
N PRO A 203 13.69 4.08 16.65
CA PRO A 203 12.23 4.15 16.49
C PRO A 203 11.79 5.36 15.67
N GLU A 204 12.58 6.44 15.71
CA GLU A 204 12.40 7.67 14.95
C GLU A 204 13.71 8.02 14.21
N PRO A 205 13.64 8.47 12.94
CA PRO A 205 12.47 8.46 12.07
C PRO A 205 12.02 7.03 11.73
N ARG A 206 10.70 6.80 11.73
CA ARG A 206 10.11 5.47 11.58
C ARG A 206 10.31 4.90 10.18
N ILE A 207 10.66 3.61 10.11
CA ILE A 207 10.82 2.85 8.86
C ILE A 207 9.47 2.34 8.35
N HIS A 208 9.27 2.50 7.03
CA HIS A 208 8.12 2.00 6.27
C HIS A 208 8.60 1.18 5.07
N TYR A 209 8.15 -0.07 4.93
CA TYR A 209 8.53 -0.97 3.85
C TYR A 209 7.59 -0.90 2.67
N LEU A 210 8.13 -0.94 1.47
CA LEU A 210 7.35 -1.25 0.27
C LEU A 210 7.13 -2.77 0.17
N ALA A 211 5.91 -3.26 0.46
CA ALA A 211 5.62 -4.69 0.38
C ALA A 211 4.23 -4.99 -0.21
N ASP A 212 4.10 -6.15 -0.85
CA ASP A 212 2.81 -6.70 -1.26
C ASP A 212 2.15 -7.38 -0.04
N PRO A 213 1.04 -6.83 0.50
CA PRO A 213 0.43 -7.35 1.72
C PRO A 213 -0.34 -8.66 1.48
N THR A 214 -0.53 -9.09 0.23
CA THR A 214 -1.42 -10.21 -0.14
C THR A 214 -1.09 -11.51 0.60
N SER A 215 0.20 -11.80 0.82
CA SER A 215 0.63 -12.99 1.57
C SER A 215 0.37 -12.85 3.08
N MET A 216 0.54 -11.65 3.64
CA MET A 216 0.37 -11.36 5.07
C MET A 216 -1.11 -11.33 5.47
N MET A 217 -1.98 -10.90 4.56
CA MET A 217 -3.43 -10.82 4.78
C MET A 217 -4.12 -12.18 4.95
N LYS A 218 -3.50 -13.27 4.49
CA LYS A 218 -4.00 -14.64 4.73
C LYS A 218 -3.97 -15.03 6.20
N ASN A 219 -3.11 -14.40 7.00
CA ASN A 219 -2.96 -14.69 8.42
C ASN A 219 -3.54 -13.53 9.27
N ARG A 220 -4.79 -13.67 9.72
CA ARG A 220 -5.55 -12.62 10.43
C ARG A 220 -4.83 -12.01 11.65
N PRO A 221 -4.24 -12.78 12.59
CA PRO A 221 -3.53 -12.19 13.72
C PRO A 221 -2.24 -11.47 13.30
N LEU A 222 -1.49 -12.02 12.35
CA LEU A 222 -0.30 -11.35 11.78
C LEU A 222 -0.70 -10.03 11.11
N TRP A 223 -1.79 -10.04 10.34
CA TRP A 223 -2.29 -8.85 9.68
C TRP A 223 -2.77 -7.77 10.65
N ALA A 224 -3.45 -8.15 11.74
CA ALA A 224 -3.86 -7.24 12.79
C ALA A 224 -2.64 -6.59 13.47
N LEU A 225 -1.59 -7.38 13.76
CA LEU A 225 -0.35 -6.88 14.34
C LEU A 225 0.38 -5.93 13.38
N VAL A 226 0.49 -6.27 12.10
CA VAL A 226 1.11 -5.43 11.06
C VAL A 226 0.36 -4.12 10.90
N ARG A 227 -0.97 -4.14 10.91
CA ARG A 227 -1.81 -2.93 10.87
C ARG A 227 -1.63 -2.06 12.11
N ALA A 228 -1.58 -2.67 13.29
CA ALA A 228 -1.45 -1.95 14.56
C ALA A 228 -0.03 -1.38 14.77
N ALA A 229 0.99 -2.13 14.37
CA ALA A 229 2.38 -1.68 14.37
C ALA A 229 2.66 -0.68 13.24
N GLY A 230 1.88 -0.73 12.14
CA GLY A 230 2.03 0.00 10.89
C GLY A 230 3.43 -0.11 10.26
N GLY A 231 3.71 0.64 9.19
CA GLY A 231 5.04 0.63 8.56
C GLY A 231 5.16 -0.26 7.32
N ILE A 232 4.05 -0.63 6.69
CA ILE A 232 4.04 -1.18 5.33
C ILE A 232 3.33 -0.18 4.44
N VAL A 233 4.00 0.29 3.41
CA VAL A 233 3.39 0.94 2.26
C VAL A 233 3.02 -0.18 1.28
N PRO A 234 1.73 -0.43 1.05
CA PRO A 234 1.30 -1.53 0.21
C PRO A 234 1.70 -1.26 -1.24
N VAL A 235 2.33 -2.25 -1.88
CA VAL A 235 2.73 -2.19 -3.28
C VAL A 235 2.10 -3.33 -4.05
N ASP A 236 1.30 -3.00 -5.05
CA ASP A 236 0.85 -3.97 -6.04
C ASP A 236 1.98 -4.19 -7.06
N ARG A 237 2.60 -5.39 -7.02
CA ARG A 237 3.68 -5.78 -7.94
C ARG A 237 3.22 -5.96 -9.39
N ARG A 238 1.89 -6.07 -9.64
CA ARG A 238 1.32 -6.29 -10.98
C ARG A 238 1.12 -5.01 -11.76
N GLN A 239 1.10 -3.85 -11.10
CA GLN A 239 0.93 -2.55 -11.73
C GLN A 239 2.28 -1.84 -11.91
N ARG A 240 2.88 -1.98 -13.11
CA ARG A 240 4.09 -1.23 -13.49
C ARG A 240 3.73 0.25 -13.70
N GLY A 241 4.50 1.17 -13.11
CA GLY A 241 4.34 2.62 -13.31
C GLY A 241 3.38 3.34 -12.37
N ASN A 242 3.16 2.80 -11.16
CA ASN A 242 2.11 3.30 -10.25
C ASN A 242 2.46 4.67 -9.63
N THR A 243 1.88 5.76 -10.17
CA THR A 243 1.98 7.14 -9.62
C THR A 243 1.58 7.23 -8.14
N LEU A 244 0.69 6.32 -7.67
CA LEU A 244 0.27 6.23 -6.27
C LEU A 244 1.39 5.81 -5.33
N LEU A 245 2.18 4.81 -5.72
CA LEU A 245 3.35 4.36 -4.95
C LEU A 245 4.32 5.51 -4.78
N PHE A 246 4.62 6.20 -5.89
CA PHE A 246 5.55 7.32 -5.89
C PHE A 246 5.07 8.45 -4.98
N ARG A 247 3.80 8.85 -5.11
CA ARG A 247 3.19 9.90 -4.27
C ARG A 247 3.18 9.52 -2.80
N HIS A 248 2.94 8.25 -2.47
CA HIS A 248 2.90 7.80 -1.09
C HIS A 248 4.29 7.75 -0.47
N VAL A 249 5.28 7.22 -1.21
CA VAL A 249 6.69 7.26 -0.80
C VAL A 249 7.13 8.69 -0.57
N GLN A 250 6.81 9.60 -1.50
CA GLN A 250 7.14 11.00 -1.38
C GLN A 250 6.49 11.62 -0.13
N ARG A 251 5.19 11.41 0.09
CA ARG A 251 4.49 11.88 1.29
C ARG A 251 5.09 11.33 2.60
N CYS A 252 5.53 10.06 2.61
CA CYS A 252 6.19 9.47 3.78
C CYS A 252 7.50 10.20 4.10
N LEU A 253 8.33 10.43 3.09
CA LEU A 253 9.60 11.15 3.21
C LEU A 253 9.38 12.62 3.60
N GLU A 254 8.42 13.30 3.00
CA GLU A 254 8.01 14.68 3.34
C GLU A 254 7.56 14.81 4.81
N LYS A 255 6.86 13.80 5.34
CA LYS A 255 6.45 13.72 6.75
C LYS A 255 7.59 13.30 7.70
N GLY A 256 8.84 13.26 7.22
CA GLY A 256 10.00 12.93 8.03
C GLY A 256 10.16 11.43 8.33
N GLY A 257 9.45 10.56 7.62
CA GLY A 257 9.58 9.10 7.74
C GLY A 257 10.74 8.54 6.91
N VAL A 258 10.99 7.25 7.06
CA VAL A 258 12.00 6.49 6.29
C VAL A 258 11.30 5.49 5.40
N VAL A 259 11.70 5.40 4.14
CA VAL A 259 11.22 4.37 3.22
C VAL A 259 12.31 3.33 3.00
N ALA A 260 12.04 2.10 3.44
CA ALA A 260 12.92 0.96 3.23
C ALA A 260 12.53 0.19 1.96
N VAL A 261 13.52 -0.03 1.10
CA VAL A 261 13.38 -0.72 -0.18
C VAL A 261 14.48 -1.76 -0.29
N PHE A 262 14.11 -2.99 -0.65
CA PHE A 262 15.05 -4.00 -1.11
C PHE A 262 15.12 -3.93 -2.64
N PRO A 263 16.12 -3.25 -3.22
CA PRO A 263 16.13 -2.92 -4.64
C PRO A 263 16.28 -4.13 -5.56
N GLU A 264 16.71 -5.29 -5.05
CA GLU A 264 16.70 -6.58 -5.75
C GLU A 264 15.28 -6.98 -6.18
N GLY A 265 14.26 -6.64 -5.36
CA GLY A 265 12.85 -6.93 -5.59
C GLY A 265 12.45 -8.40 -5.44
N ASP A 266 13.41 -9.26 -5.16
CA ASP A 266 13.25 -10.68 -4.82
C ASP A 266 14.30 -11.07 -3.77
N PHE A 267 14.18 -12.26 -3.19
CA PHE A 267 15.20 -12.80 -2.29
C PHE A 267 16.40 -13.28 -3.10
N GLY A 268 17.58 -12.77 -2.74
CA GLY A 268 18.86 -13.18 -3.29
C GLY A 268 19.13 -14.68 -3.12
N PRO A 269 19.91 -15.29 -4.02
CA PRO A 269 20.10 -16.74 -4.10
C PRO A 269 20.89 -17.31 -2.91
N GLY A 270 21.74 -16.50 -2.28
CA GLY A 270 22.57 -16.92 -1.15
C GLY A 270 23.26 -15.76 -0.45
N GLU A 271 23.89 -16.06 0.68
CA GLU A 271 24.67 -15.11 1.47
C GLU A 271 25.79 -14.49 0.60
N GLY A 272 25.95 -13.16 0.67
CA GLY A 272 26.98 -12.45 -0.09
C GLY A 272 26.74 -12.33 -1.60
N GLN A 273 25.62 -12.84 -2.12
CA GLN A 273 25.25 -12.73 -3.54
C GLN A 273 24.12 -11.72 -3.71
N LEU A 274 24.33 -10.72 -4.57
CA LEU A 274 23.34 -9.69 -4.90
C LEU A 274 22.72 -9.93 -6.28
N LEU A 275 21.42 -9.72 -6.37
CA LEU A 275 20.74 -9.51 -7.64
C LEU A 275 20.93 -8.06 -8.13
N PRO A 276 20.74 -7.79 -9.44
CA PRO A 276 20.77 -6.43 -9.97
C PRO A 276 19.75 -5.52 -9.29
N PHE A 277 20.17 -4.32 -8.89
CA PHE A 277 19.29 -3.37 -8.22
C PHE A 277 18.36 -2.69 -9.22
N LYS A 278 17.08 -2.56 -8.88
CA LYS A 278 16.12 -1.72 -9.60
C LYS A 278 16.31 -0.25 -9.23
N LYS A 279 16.02 0.66 -10.17
CA LYS A 279 16.22 2.12 -10.00
C LYS A 279 15.20 2.82 -9.09
N GLY A 280 14.16 2.13 -8.63
CA GLY A 280 13.04 2.75 -7.88
C GLY A 280 13.47 3.58 -6.67
N PHE A 281 14.40 3.05 -5.86
CA PHE A 281 14.91 3.76 -4.68
C PHE A 281 15.63 5.08 -5.04
N ALA A 282 16.35 5.10 -6.16
CA ALA A 282 17.09 6.27 -6.60
C ALA A 282 16.14 7.36 -7.09
N HIS A 283 15.07 6.99 -7.82
CA HIS A 283 14.01 7.93 -8.18
C HIS A 283 13.35 8.55 -6.95
N PHE A 284 13.04 7.74 -5.92
CA PHE A 284 12.43 8.25 -4.69
C PHE A 284 13.35 9.22 -3.95
N ALA A 285 14.62 8.86 -3.79
CA ALA A 285 15.58 9.65 -3.05
C ALA A 285 15.89 10.99 -3.73
N VAL A 286 16.10 10.98 -5.06
CA VAL A 286 16.38 12.19 -5.85
C VAL A 286 15.15 13.12 -5.85
N ALA A 287 13.95 12.58 -6.08
CA ALA A 287 12.74 13.41 -6.13
C ALA A 287 12.38 14.03 -4.79
N ALA A 288 12.62 13.33 -3.67
CA ALA A 288 12.38 13.87 -2.34
C ALA A 288 13.56 14.71 -1.79
N GLY A 289 14.71 14.74 -2.48
CA GLY A 289 15.91 15.44 -2.02
C GLY A 289 16.49 14.87 -0.71
N VAL A 290 16.27 13.59 -0.44
CA VAL A 290 16.73 12.90 0.79
C VAL A 290 17.90 11.97 0.48
N PRO A 291 18.80 11.69 1.44
CA PRO A 291 19.91 10.78 1.20
C PRO A 291 19.46 9.31 1.12
N VAL A 292 20.31 8.46 0.53
CA VAL A 292 20.16 7.00 0.54
C VAL A 292 21.11 6.40 1.58
N VAL A 293 20.59 5.59 2.51
CA VAL A 293 21.40 4.88 3.50
C VAL A 293 21.53 3.41 3.09
N PRO A 294 22.73 2.94 2.74
CA PRO A 294 22.96 1.55 2.37
C PRO A 294 23.19 0.67 3.61
N VAL A 295 22.65 -0.54 3.58
CA VAL A 295 22.85 -1.57 4.60
C VAL A 295 23.17 -2.91 3.95
N ALA A 296 24.15 -3.62 4.50
CA ALA A 296 24.38 -5.01 4.19
C ALA A 296 23.98 -5.91 5.36
N LEU A 297 23.32 -7.01 5.02
CA LEU A 297 22.77 -8.02 5.91
C LEU A 297 23.43 -9.37 5.57
N ALA A 298 23.83 -10.11 6.60
CA ALA A 298 24.37 -11.46 6.43
C ALA A 298 24.06 -12.39 7.59
N GLY A 299 24.02 -13.68 7.30
CA GLY A 299 23.67 -14.75 8.22
C GLY A 299 22.16 -14.94 8.44
N MET A 300 21.33 -14.31 7.60
CA MET A 300 19.87 -14.31 7.72
C MET A 300 19.17 -15.31 6.79
N LYS A 301 19.90 -15.94 5.85
CA LYS A 301 19.32 -16.93 4.92
C LYS A 301 18.89 -18.23 5.62
N GLU A 302 19.67 -18.64 6.61
CA GLU A 302 19.33 -19.76 7.50
C GLU A 302 19.44 -19.29 8.95
N ILE A 303 18.51 -19.66 9.83
CA ILE A 303 18.46 -19.08 11.17
C ILE A 303 18.29 -20.18 12.22
N TRP A 304 19.00 -20.07 13.34
CA TRP A 304 18.86 -20.95 14.51
C TRP A 304 19.16 -20.20 15.81
N VAL A 305 18.78 -20.79 16.94
CA VAL A 305 19.01 -20.19 18.26
C VAL A 305 20.52 -20.01 18.52
N GLY A 306 20.92 -18.80 18.89
CA GLY A 306 22.30 -18.39 19.14
C GLY A 306 23.07 -17.98 17.89
N LYS A 307 22.46 -18.02 16.69
CA LYS A 307 23.13 -17.60 15.44
C LYS A 307 23.54 -16.13 15.52
N ARG A 308 24.73 -15.84 14.97
CA ARG A 308 25.20 -14.46 14.79
C ARG A 308 24.64 -13.88 13.49
N LEU A 309 23.96 -12.74 13.61
CA LEU A 309 23.36 -12.01 12.49
C LEU A 309 24.11 -10.69 12.33
N PHE A 310 24.50 -10.37 11.10
CA PHE A 310 25.33 -9.20 10.80
C PHE A 310 24.50 -8.11 10.15
N VAL A 311 24.68 -6.89 10.65
CA VAL A 311 24.10 -5.67 10.05
C VAL A 311 25.21 -4.63 9.92
N ARG A 312 25.47 -4.18 8.70
CA ARG A 312 26.51 -3.19 8.38
C ARG A 312 25.85 -1.98 7.73
N ILE A 313 25.87 -0.85 8.43
CA ILE A 313 25.26 0.40 7.97
C ILE A 313 26.37 1.28 7.38
N GLY A 314 26.20 1.68 6.12
CA GLY A 314 27.12 2.57 5.42
C GLY A 314 26.82 4.04 5.63
N ASP A 315 27.67 4.87 5.06
CA ASP A 315 27.48 6.32 5.08
C ASP A 315 26.34 6.72 4.15
N ALA A 316 25.61 7.77 4.53
CA ALA A 316 24.48 8.28 3.77
C ALA A 316 24.97 8.90 2.45
N ILE A 317 24.42 8.43 1.34
CA ILE A 317 24.73 8.91 -0.02
C ILE A 317 23.86 10.14 -0.28
N PRO A 318 24.44 11.34 -0.45
CA PRO A 318 23.68 12.55 -0.73
C PRO A 318 23.11 12.51 -2.15
N THR A 319 21.94 13.11 -2.35
CA THR A 319 21.27 13.20 -3.66
C THR A 319 21.45 14.56 -4.34
N THR A 320 21.87 15.59 -3.60
CA THR A 320 22.12 16.93 -4.13
C THR A 320 23.14 16.89 -5.27
N GLY A 321 22.75 17.43 -6.43
CA GLY A 321 23.61 17.49 -7.63
C GLY A 321 23.90 16.14 -8.30
N LYS A 322 23.16 15.08 -7.96
CA LYS A 322 23.32 13.75 -8.56
C LYS A 322 22.12 13.36 -9.43
N THR A 323 22.38 12.64 -10.50
CA THR A 323 21.32 12.04 -11.31
C THR A 323 20.78 10.77 -10.65
N VAL A 324 19.62 10.28 -11.10
CA VAL A 324 19.07 8.99 -10.67
C VAL A 324 20.06 7.84 -10.92
N ASP A 325 20.78 7.87 -12.04
CA ASP A 325 21.73 6.83 -12.41
C ASP A 325 22.98 6.86 -11.52
N ASP A 326 23.44 8.04 -11.13
CA ASP A 326 24.53 8.17 -10.15
C ASP A 326 24.15 7.57 -8.81
N VAL A 327 22.96 7.90 -8.29
CA VAL A 327 22.47 7.41 -7.00
C VAL A 327 22.21 5.90 -7.06
N HIS A 328 21.69 5.39 -8.18
CA HIS A 328 21.49 3.97 -8.40
C HIS A 328 22.81 3.19 -8.32
N ARG A 329 23.81 3.62 -9.08
CA ARG A 329 25.15 3.01 -9.09
C ARG A 329 25.82 3.09 -7.72
N LEU A 330 25.88 4.28 -7.12
CA LEU A 330 26.49 4.50 -5.80
C LEU A 330 25.81 3.65 -4.71
N GLY A 331 24.47 3.51 -4.77
CA GLY A 331 23.73 2.66 -3.84
C GLY A 331 24.11 1.19 -3.94
N GLN A 332 24.20 0.67 -5.17
CA GLN A 332 24.62 -0.71 -5.41
C GLN A 332 26.08 -0.96 -4.99
N ASP A 333 26.99 -0.06 -5.36
CA ASP A 333 28.41 -0.13 -5.00
C ASP A 333 28.58 -0.11 -3.48
N ALA A 334 27.84 0.75 -2.78
CA ALA A 334 27.91 0.87 -1.33
C ALA A 334 27.38 -0.37 -0.60
N VAL A 335 26.25 -0.95 -1.03
CA VAL A 335 25.76 -2.22 -0.43
C VAL A 335 26.76 -3.34 -0.69
N THR A 336 27.32 -3.43 -1.90
CA THR A 336 28.32 -4.43 -2.27
C THR A 336 29.56 -4.34 -1.37
N ALA A 337 30.08 -3.12 -1.17
CA ALA A 337 31.26 -2.88 -0.33
C ALA A 337 31.02 -3.17 1.16
N LEU A 338 29.76 -3.11 1.62
CA LEU A 338 29.39 -3.38 3.02
C LEU A 338 29.19 -4.87 3.30
N LEU A 339 29.01 -5.72 2.27
CA LEU A 339 28.78 -7.14 2.45
C LEU A 339 29.95 -7.78 3.20
N PRO A 340 29.71 -8.34 4.40
CA PRO A 340 30.79 -9.02 5.10
C PRO A 340 31.12 -10.32 4.37
N LEU A 341 32.40 -10.71 4.41
CA LEU A 341 32.79 -12.08 4.10
C LEU A 341 32.12 -12.99 5.13
N TYR A 342 31.09 -13.72 4.69
CA TYR A 342 30.28 -14.56 5.55
C TYR A 342 30.50 -16.03 5.21
N HIS A 343 30.86 -16.79 6.23
CA HIS A 343 30.93 -18.25 6.16
C HIS A 343 29.94 -18.81 7.17
N GLU A 344 29.07 -19.68 6.68
CA GLU A 344 28.07 -20.34 7.50
C GLU A 344 28.75 -21.19 8.59
N PRO A 345 28.46 -20.97 9.89
CA PRO A 345 29.09 -21.73 10.95
C PRO A 345 28.81 -23.24 10.83
N THR A 346 29.86 -24.04 11.01
CA THR A 346 29.75 -25.50 11.10
C THR A 346 29.26 -25.91 12.49
N GLY A 347 28.58 -27.06 12.58
CA GLY A 347 28.13 -27.63 13.86
C GLY A 347 26.61 -27.67 14.06
N ARG A 348 26.18 -27.80 15.33
CA ARG A 348 24.77 -27.95 15.68
C ARG A 348 23.99 -26.65 15.37
N LYS A 349 22.84 -26.80 14.73
CA LYS A 349 21.92 -25.70 14.38
C LYS A 349 20.54 -25.93 15.03
N PRO A 350 20.37 -25.61 16.33
CA PRO A 350 19.15 -25.92 17.08
C PRO A 350 17.92 -25.21 16.51
N LEU A 351 16.81 -25.94 16.35
CA LEU A 351 15.56 -25.40 15.81
C LEU A 351 15.67 -24.78 14.40
N ARG A 352 16.75 -25.04 13.64
CA ARG A 352 16.96 -24.46 12.30
C ARG A 352 15.76 -24.60 11.38
N ARG A 353 15.21 -25.81 11.25
CA ARG A 353 14.08 -26.06 10.33
C ARG A 353 12.85 -25.23 10.69
N TRP A 354 12.57 -25.09 11.98
CA TRP A 354 11.41 -24.32 12.46
C TRP A 354 11.65 -22.82 12.34
N LEU A 355 12.80 -22.32 12.80
CA LEU A 355 13.14 -20.89 12.74
C LEU A 355 13.33 -20.40 11.31
N THR A 356 14.07 -21.12 10.45
CA THR A 356 14.22 -20.73 9.05
C THR A 356 12.88 -20.76 8.31
N GLY A 357 11.99 -21.72 8.59
CA GLY A 357 10.68 -21.78 7.93
C GLY A 357 9.68 -20.71 8.38
N LEU A 358 9.97 -20.01 9.47
CA LEU A 358 9.13 -18.92 9.99
C LEU A 358 9.41 -17.57 9.29
N PHE A 359 10.59 -17.42 8.68
CA PHE A 359 11.10 -16.18 8.07
C PHE A 359 11.48 -16.37 6.60
#